data_AF-A0A951NM69-F1
#
_entry.id   AF-A0A951NM69-F1
#
_cell.length_a   1.000
_cell.length_b   1.000
_cell.length_c   1.000
_cell.angle_alpha   90.00
_cell.angle_beta   90.00
_cell.angle_gamma   90.00
#
_symmetry.space_group_name_H-M   'P 1'
#
loop_
_entity.id
_entity.type
_entity.pdbx_description
1 polymer ?
#
loop_
_entity_poly.entity_id
_entity_poly.type
_entity_poly.pdbx_seq_one_letter_code
_entity_poly.pdbx_strand_id
1 'polypeptide(L)' 'MAGAPDYVAVGKIVKPHGVKGEALVFTLTDHLERFAEGQRLLLSPTPEGDRRRIE' A
#
# COMPACT_ATOMS: atom_id res chain seq x y z
N MET A 1 -7.40 18.55 -16.61
CA MET A 1 -6.17 17.94 -16.06
C MET A 1 -6.60 17.08 -14.89
N ALA A 2 -6.40 15.77 -14.94
CA ALA A 2 -6.61 14.95 -13.75
C ALA A 2 -5.50 15.30 -12.75
N GLY A 3 -5.87 15.86 -11.59
CA GLY A 3 -4.90 16.16 -10.54
C GLY A 3 -4.23 14.89 -10.03
N ALA A 4 -2.99 15.00 -9.55
CA ALA A 4 -2.30 13.90 -8.91
C ALA A 4 -3.17 13.31 -7.77
N PRO A 5 -3.23 11.98 -7.61
CA PRO A 5 -4.02 11.38 -6.55
C PRO A 5 -3.42 11.76 -5.19
N ASP A 6 -4.29 11.97 -4.20
CA ASP A 6 -3.88 12.30 -2.83
C ASP A 6 -3.05 11.18 -2.18
N TYR A 7 -3.18 9.95 -2.68
CA TYR A 7 -2.51 8.75 -2.18
C TYR A 7 -2.04 7.85 -3.33
N VAL A 8 -0.99 7.07 -3.08
CA VAL A 8 -0.44 6.08 -4.01
C VAL A 8 -0.43 4.69 -3.38
N ALA A 9 -0.81 3.67 -4.13
CA ALA A 9 -0.72 2.28 -3.68
C ALA A 9 0.75 1.82 -3.67
N VAL A 10 1.26 1.43 -2.51
CA VAL A 10 2.65 1.00 -2.31
C VAL A 10 2.80 -0.52 -2.15
N GLY A 11 1.69 -1.22 -1.90
CA GLY A 11 1.66 -2.68 -1.76
C GLY A 11 0.24 -3.23 -1.67
N LYS A 12 0.13 -4.57 -1.72
CA LYS A 12 -1.12 -5.31 -1.59
C LYS A 12 -1.00 -6.36 -0.49
N ILE A 13 -1.91 -6.33 0.50
CA ILE A 13 -1.99 -7.39 1.51
C ILE A 13 -2.39 -8.70 0.81
N VAL A 14 -1.61 -9.75 1.03
CA VAL A 14 -1.79 -11.05 0.38
C VAL A 14 -2.46 -12.04 1.30
N LYS A 15 -1.97 -12.15 2.54
CA LYS A 15 -2.48 -13.08 3.55
C LYS A 15 -2.08 -12.64 4.96
N PRO A 16 -2.79 -13.10 6.00
CA PRO A 16 -2.30 -13.02 7.37
C PRO A 16 -0.93 -13.69 7.52
N HIS A 17 -0.16 -13.21 8.48
CA HIS A 17 1.14 -13.76 8.84
C HIS A 17 1.32 -13.73 10.37
N GLY A 18 2.21 -14.58 10.88
CA GLY A 18 2.52 -14.61 12.31
C GLY A 18 1.31 -14.96 13.19
N VAL A 19 1.35 -14.49 14.43
CA VAL A 19 0.35 -14.78 15.49
C VAL A 19 -0.13 -13.54 16.23
N LYS A 20 0.39 -12.35 15.87
CA LYS A 20 0.07 -11.06 16.51
C LYS A 20 -0.58 -10.07 15.54
N GLY A 21 -1.15 -10.57 14.45
CA GLY A 21 -1.83 -9.75 13.45
C GLY A 21 -0.90 -9.18 12.38
N GLU A 22 0.27 -9.79 12.18
CA GLU A 22 1.12 -9.46 11.05
C GLU A 22 0.45 -9.83 9.72
N ALA A 23 0.87 -9.20 8.62
CA ALA A 23 0.34 -9.48 7.29
C ALA A 23 1.47 -9.50 6.28
N LEU A 24 1.37 -10.40 5.30
CA LEU A 24 2.30 -10.45 4.18
C LEU A 24 1.83 -9.48 3.09
N VAL A 25 2.70 -8.57 2.66
CA VAL A 25 2.41 -7.58 1.62
C VAL A 25 3.24 -7.88 0.37
N PHE A 26 2.60 -7.86 -0.80
CA PHE A 26 3.28 -7.82 -2.09
C PHE A 26 3.61 -6.36 -2.41
N THR A 27 4.89 -6.05 -2.60
CA THR A 27 5.39 -4.69 -2.81
C THR A 27 5.09 -4.21 -4.24
N LEU A 28 4.60 -2.97 -4.37
CA LEU A 28 4.33 -2.31 -5.66
C LEU A 28 5.23 -1.08 -5.90
N THR A 29 6.30 -0.95 -5.10
CA THR A 29 7.21 0.20 -5.09
C THR A 29 8.63 -0.27 -4.84
N ASP A 30 9.61 0.45 -5.37
CA ASP A 30 11.04 0.19 -5.11
C ASP A 30 11.53 0.83 -3.79
N HIS A 31 10.68 1.65 -3.15
CA HIS A 31 10.96 2.39 -1.93
C HIS A 31 10.46 1.64 -0.69
N LEU A 32 11.24 0.67 -0.21
CA LEU A 32 10.86 -0.17 0.95
C LEU A 32 10.75 0.60 2.27
N GLU A 33 11.42 1.75 2.38
CA GLU A 33 11.33 2.66 3.52
C GLU A 33 9.91 3.14 3.82
N ARG A 34 8.99 3.03 2.86
CA ARG A 34 7.55 3.30 3.05
C ARG A 34 6.86 2.34 4.02
N PHE A 35 7.46 1.17 4.27
CA PHE A 35 6.99 0.18 5.24
C PHE A 35 7.82 0.18 6.53
N ALA A 36 8.68 1.18 6.74
CA ALA A 36 9.46 1.29 7.96
C ALA A 36 8.55 1.38 9.21
N GLU A 37 9.05 0.90 10.33
CA GLU A 37 8.34 0.94 11.61
C GLU A 37 7.92 2.38 11.96
N GLY A 38 6.69 2.54 12.48
CA GLY A 38 6.12 3.84 12.82
C GLY A 38 5.51 4.61 11.63
N GLN A 39 5.66 4.14 10.39
CA GLN A 39 4.98 4.75 9.25
C GLN A 39 3.48 4.51 9.29
N ARG A 40 2.71 5.53 8.92
CA ARG A 40 1.25 5.42 8.79
C ARG A 40 0.88 5.07 7.34
N LEU A 41 0.29 3.90 7.16
CA LEU A 41 -0.27 3.46 5.88
C LEU A 41 -1.80 3.50 5.94
N LEU A 42 -2.43 3.78 4.80
CA LEU A 42 -3.88 3.73 4.64
C LEU A 42 -4.28 2.47 3.89
N LEU A 43 -5.37 1.84 4.31
CA LEU A 43 -5.95 0.71 3.59
C LEU A 43 -7.00 1.21 2.60
N SER A 44 -6.91 0.71 1.38
CA SER A 44 -7.94 0.96 0.37
C SER A 44 -9.21 0.16 0.71
N PRO A 45 -10.41 0.72 0.50
CA PRO A 45 -11.66 -0.02 0.61
C PRO A 45 -11.84 -1.03 -0.54
N THR A 46 -11.05 -0.92 -1.62
CA THR A 46 -11.05 -1.85 -2.75
C THR A 46 -9.74 -2.65 -2.82
N PRO A 47 -9.79 -3.94 -3.22
CA PRO A 47 -8.59 -4.79 -3.33
C PRO A 47 -7.51 -4.28 -4.30
N GLU A 48 -7.89 -3.45 -5.26
CA GLU A 48 -7.01 -2.92 -6.30
C GLU A 48 -6.21 -1.70 -5.83
N GLY A 49 -6.68 -1.00 -4.78
CA GLY A 49 -6.20 0.34 -4.45
C GLY A 49 -6.80 1.42 -5.35
N ASP A 50 -6.58 2.70 -5.01
CA ASP A 50 -6.78 3.79 -5.95
C ASP A 50 -5.62 3.76 -6.96
N ARG A 51 -5.85 3.12 -8.11
CA ARG A 51 -4.87 2.95 -9.19
C ARG A 51 -4.85 4.11 -10.17
N ARG A 52 -5.16 5.33 -9.74
CA ARG A 52 -5.06 6.50 -10.62
C ARG A 52 -3.64 6.59 -11.19
N ARG A 53 -3.54 6.31 -12.49
CA ARG A 53 -2.30 6.34 -13.25
C ARG A 53 -1.80 7.79 -13.24
N ILE A 54 -0.66 8.02 -12.62
CA ILE A 54 0.04 9.30 -12.75
C ILE A 54 0.79 9.19 -14.08
N GLU A 55 0.27 9.86 -15.11
CA GLU A 55 0.97 10.03 -16.40
C GLU A 55 2.04 11.11 -16.30
#